data_AF-A0A0W8F265-F1
#
_entry.id   AF-A0A0W8F265-F1
#
_cell.length_a   1.000
_cell.length_b   1.000
_cell.length_c   1.000
_cell.angle_alpha   90.00
_cell.angle_beta   90.00
_cell.angle_gamma   90.00
#
_symmetry.space_group_name_H-M   'P 1'
#
loop_
_entity.id
_entity.type
_entity.pdbx_description
1 polymer ?
#
loop_
_entity_poly.entity_id
_entity_poly.type
_entity_poly.pdbx_seq_one_letter_code
_entity_poly.pdbx_strand_id
1 'polypeptide(L)'
;MAEENPSFTDESNQGEEELYDLLIPPGVPRKMIIEIAEKFGVELANRKERMFFANMGGDERELLAFRGRKEVLEELHPYMMSELRKFVGDESPD
;
A
#
# COMPACT_ATOMS: atom_id res chain seq x y z
N MET A 1 -6.19 20.19 33.99
CA MET A 1 -5.61 19.85 32.68
C MET A 1 -4.70 18.66 32.92
N ALA A 2 -5.14 17.47 32.54
CA ALA A 2 -4.31 16.28 32.52
C ALA A 2 -4.16 15.91 31.04
N GLU A 3 -2.94 15.97 30.55
CA GLU A 3 -2.54 15.55 29.20
C GLU A 3 -2.47 14.02 29.21
N GLU A 4 -3.37 13.37 28.48
CA GLU A 4 -3.27 11.95 28.17
C GLU A 4 -2.58 11.82 26.81
N ASN A 5 -1.28 11.54 26.83
CA ASN A 5 -0.57 10.95 25.69
C ASN A 5 -0.73 9.43 25.77
N PRO A 6 -1.45 8.76 24.85
CA PRO A 6 -1.25 7.34 24.66
C PRO A 6 -0.02 7.13 23.78
N SER A 7 1.07 6.76 24.46
CA SER A 7 2.26 6.13 23.91
C SER A 7 1.89 4.90 23.06
N PHE A 8 2.00 5.03 21.74
CA PHE A 8 2.16 3.89 20.83
C PHE A 8 3.61 3.44 20.89
N THR A 9 3.95 2.59 21.84
CA THR A 9 5.18 1.79 21.81
C THR A 9 4.82 0.41 21.26
N ASP A 10 5.06 0.23 19.97
CA ASP A 10 5.11 -1.10 19.37
C ASP A 10 6.50 -1.67 19.62
N GLU A 11 6.71 -2.20 20.82
CA GLU A 11 7.89 -2.99 21.18
C GLU A 11 7.58 -4.47 20.98
N SER A 12 7.72 -4.97 19.75
CA SER A 12 7.82 -6.41 19.43
C SER A 12 8.28 -6.62 17.99
N ASN A 13 9.60 -6.67 17.72
CA ASN A 13 10.24 -7.86 17.13
C ASN A 13 11.76 -7.67 16.96
N GLN A 14 12.55 -8.33 17.81
CA GLN A 14 14.00 -8.43 17.61
C GLN A 14 14.30 -9.65 16.74
N GLY A 15 14.73 -9.43 15.49
CA GLY A 15 15.58 -10.39 14.76
C GLY A 15 14.95 -11.24 13.65
N GLU A 16 13.69 -11.01 13.29
CA GLU A 16 13.11 -11.53 12.05
C GLU A 16 13.02 -10.37 11.07
N GLU A 17 13.46 -10.55 9.82
CA GLU A 17 13.36 -9.51 8.78
C GLU A 17 11.95 -8.92 8.78
N GLU A 18 11.80 -7.69 9.28
CA GLU A 18 10.50 -7.05 9.40
C GLU A 18 9.94 -6.82 7.99
N LEU A 19 8.96 -7.64 7.62
CA LEU A 19 8.23 -7.51 6.38
C LEU A 19 7.07 -6.55 6.60
N TYR A 20 7.01 -5.55 5.75
CA TYR A 20 5.99 -4.53 5.74
C TYR A 20 5.02 -4.82 4.61
N ASP A 21 3.79 -4.37 4.77
CA ASP A 21 2.75 -4.46 3.75
C ASP A 21 2.44 -3.04 3.25
N LEU A 22 2.69 -2.75 1.97
CA LEU A 22 2.28 -1.51 1.31
C LEU A 22 0.94 -1.73 0.61
N LEU A 23 -0.11 -1.07 1.11
CA LEU A 23 -1.46 -1.17 0.54
C LEU A 23 -1.50 -0.61 -0.90
N ILE A 24 -2.07 -1.38 -1.82
CA ILE A 24 -2.29 -0.96 -3.21
C ILE A 24 -3.61 -0.22 -3.29
N PRO A 25 -3.62 1.05 -3.73
CA PRO A 25 -4.86 1.81 -3.82
C PRO A 25 -5.82 1.19 -4.85
N PRO A 26 -7.14 1.35 -4.66
CA PRO A 26 -8.10 0.94 -5.66
C PRO A 26 -7.90 1.77 -6.95
N GLY A 27 -7.87 1.09 -8.09
CA GLY A 27 -7.68 1.74 -9.41
C GLY A 27 -6.30 1.50 -10.04
N VAL A 28 -5.35 0.89 -9.32
CA VAL A 28 -4.08 0.45 -9.93
C VAL A 28 -4.36 -0.66 -10.97
N PRO A 29 -3.90 -0.52 -12.22
CA PRO A 29 -4.07 -1.56 -13.24
C PRO A 29 -3.41 -2.87 -12.82
N ARG A 30 -4.12 -4.00 -12.97
CA ARG A 30 -3.60 -5.34 -12.61
C ARG A 30 -2.24 -5.67 -13.24
N LYS A 31 -2.04 -5.25 -14.49
CA LYS A 31 -0.77 -5.44 -15.20
C LYS A 31 0.38 -4.73 -14.49
N MET A 32 0.16 -3.47 -14.07
CA MET A 32 1.14 -2.67 -13.34
C MET A 32 1.48 -3.31 -11.98
N ILE A 33 0.49 -3.89 -11.29
CA ILE A 33 0.72 -4.61 -10.02
C ILE A 33 1.69 -5.78 -10.22
N ILE A 34 1.47 -6.60 -11.25
CA ILE A 34 2.33 -7.75 -11.57
C ILE A 34 3.73 -7.28 -11.97
N GLU A 35 3.84 -6.27 -12.85
CA GLU A 35 5.12 -5.72 -13.30
C GLU A 35 5.94 -5.14 -12.14
N ILE A 36 5.28 -4.43 -11.21
CA ILE A 36 5.93 -3.88 -10.01
C ILE A 36 6.36 -5.03 -9.07
N ALA A 37 5.51 -6.03 -8.85
CA ALA A 37 5.85 -7.17 -7.99
C ALA A 37 7.08 -7.93 -8.51
N GLU A 38 7.13 -8.21 -9.82
CA GLU A 38 8.26 -8.88 -10.46
C GLU A 38 9.53 -8.01 -10.44
N LYS A 39 9.40 -6.70 -10.69
CA LYS A 39 10.54 -5.77 -10.74
C LYS A 39 11.23 -5.59 -9.39
N PHE A 40 10.45 -5.49 -8.31
CA PHE A 40 10.97 -5.25 -6.97
C PHE A 40 11.13 -6.55 -6.16
N GLY A 41 10.72 -7.70 -6.71
CA GLY A 41 10.82 -8.99 -6.02
C GLY A 41 9.98 -9.06 -4.75
N VAL A 42 8.82 -8.40 -4.75
CA VAL A 42 7.91 -8.32 -3.59
C VAL A 42 6.72 -9.27 -3.78
N GLU A 43 6.18 -9.75 -2.66
CA GLU A 43 5.03 -10.65 -2.68
C GLU A 43 3.71 -9.87 -2.71
N LEU A 44 2.65 -10.46 -3.27
CA LEU A 44 1.31 -9.89 -3.24
C LEU A 44 0.49 -10.52 -2.11
N ALA A 45 0.15 -9.74 -1.10
CA ALA A 45 -0.71 -10.14 0.00
C ALA A 45 -2.16 -9.67 -0.24
N ASN A 46 -3.13 -10.56 -0.04
CA ASN A 46 -4.55 -10.19 -0.05
C ASN A 46 -4.98 -9.73 1.35
N ARG A 47 -5.48 -8.51 1.46
CA ARG A 47 -6.08 -7.95 2.68
C ARG A 47 -7.55 -7.72 2.45
N LYS A 48 -8.39 -8.46 3.18
CA LYS A 48 -9.84 -8.27 3.18
C LYS A 48 -10.17 -7.15 4.17
N GLU A 49 -10.36 -5.94 3.68
CA GLU A 49 -10.83 -4.83 4.52
C GLU A 49 -12.25 -4.45 4.16
N ARG A 50 -13.11 -4.38 5.20
CA ARG A 50 -14.49 -3.91 5.05
C ARG A 50 -14.49 -2.40 4.97
N MET A 51 -14.43 -1.85 3.75
CA MET A 51 -14.58 -0.42 3.54
C MET A 51 -16.06 -0.03 3.45
N PHE A 52 -16.46 0.90 4.32
CA PHE A 52 -17.76 1.56 4.27
C PHE A 52 -17.61 2.87 3.49
N PHE A 53 -18.04 2.89 2.23
CA PHE A 53 -18.16 4.14 1.47
C PHE A 53 -19.56 4.72 1.65
N ALA A 54 -19.64 6.05 1.76
CA ALA A 54 -20.88 6.78 2.04
C ALA A 54 -22.01 6.58 1.00
N ASN A 55 -21.75 5.96 -0.17
CA ASN A 55 -22.72 5.81 -1.26
C ASN A 55 -22.88 4.38 -1.83
N MET A 56 -22.23 3.36 -1.27
CA MET A 56 -22.42 1.96 -1.71
C MET A 56 -22.45 1.06 -0.48
N GLY A 57 -23.49 0.23 -0.37
CA GLY A 57 -23.71 -0.64 0.77
C GLY A 57 -22.63 -1.70 0.92
N GLY A 58 -21.57 -1.36 1.66
CA GLY A 58 -20.65 -2.31 2.30
C GLY A 58 -20.11 -3.43 1.39
N ASP A 59 -19.66 -3.10 0.18
CA ASP A 59 -18.99 -4.09 -0.67
C ASP A 59 -17.65 -4.49 -0.03
N GLU A 60 -17.53 -5.76 0.37
CA GLU A 60 -16.28 -6.35 0.85
C GLU A 60 -15.25 -6.29 -0.28
N ARG A 61 -14.28 -5.38 -0.19
CA ARG A 61 -13.23 -5.26 -1.20
C ARG A 61 -11.99 -6.01 -0.75
N GLU A 62 -11.56 -6.94 -1.60
CA GLU A 62 -10.27 -7.60 -1.48
C GLU A 62 -9.20 -6.62 -1.96
N LEU A 63 -8.51 -5.97 -1.01
CA LEU A 63 -7.38 -5.09 -1.30
C LEU A 63 -6.12 -5.94 -1.46
N LEU A 64 -5.26 -5.51 -2.38
CA LEU A 64 -3.93 -6.08 -2.55
C LEU A 64 -2.93 -5.22 -1.79
N ALA A 65 -1.87 -5.84 -1.28
CA ALA A 65 -0.74 -5.16 -0.67
C ALA A 65 0.57 -5.79 -1.19
N PHE A 66 1.60 -4.97 -1.37
CA PHE A 66 2.95 -5.45 -1.62
C PHE A 66 3.62 -5.78 -0.28
N ARG A 67 4.03 -7.03 -0.09
CA ARG A 67 4.77 -7.47 1.08
C ARG A 67 6.25 -7.53 0.77
N GLY A 68 7.06 -6.84 1.55
CA GLY A 68 8.50 -6.80 1.35
C GLY A 68 9.25 -6.08 2.47
N ARG A 69 10.57 -5.98 2.32
CA ARG A 69 11.41 -5.19 3.23
C ARG A 69 11.07 -3.71 3.11
N LYS A 70 11.17 -2.99 4.23
CA LYS A 70 10.87 -1.55 4.29
C LYS A 70 11.59 -0.74 3.21
N GLU A 71 12.90 -0.96 3.05
CA GLU A 71 13.74 -0.24 2.06
C GLU A 71 13.19 -0.39 0.64
N VAL A 72 12.80 -1.61 0.26
CA VAL A 72 12.24 -1.92 -1.06
C VAL A 72 10.89 -1.25 -1.24
N LEU A 73 10.03 -1.25 -0.21
CA LEU A 73 8.71 -0.61 -0.28
C LEU A 73 8.80 0.92 -0.34
N GLU A 74 9.78 1.51 0.33
CA GLU A 74 10.04 2.96 0.28
C GLU A 74 10.48 3.40 -1.12
N GLU A 75 11.22 2.57 -1.86
CA GLU A 75 11.55 2.83 -3.27
C GLU A 75 10.39 2.50 -4.23
N LEU A 76 9.61 1.46 -3.91
CA LEU A 76 8.46 1.03 -4.71
C LEU A 76 7.34 2.06 -4.70
N HIS A 77 7.03 2.67 -3.56
CA HIS A 77 5.94 3.63 -3.42
C HIS A 77 6.01 4.82 -4.40
N PRO A 78 7.11 5.59 -4.48
CA PRO A 78 7.22 6.69 -5.45
C PRO A 78 7.25 6.18 -6.90
N TYR A 79 7.81 4.99 -7.15
CA TYR A 79 7.79 4.37 -8.47
C TYR A 79 6.35 4.06 -8.92
N MET A 80 5.58 3.38 -8.06
CA MET A 80 4.17 3.08 -8.31
C MET A 80 3.37 4.35 -8.56
N MET A 81 3.58 5.39 -7.75
CA MET A 81 2.89 6.66 -7.92
C MET A 81 3.26 7.36 -9.23
N SER A 82 4.53 7.29 -9.65
CA SER A 82 4.97 7.83 -10.94
C SER A 82 4.32 7.08 -12.11
N GLU A 83 4.31 5.76 -12.07
CA GLU A 83 3.68 4.93 -13.10
C GLU A 83 2.17 5.14 -13.16
N LEU A 84 1.52 5.33 -12.00
CA LEU A 84 0.10 5.67 -11.93
C LEU A 84 -0.19 7.04 -12.53
N ARG A 85 0.62 8.06 -12.26
CA ARG A 85 0.47 9.39 -12.86
C ARG A 85 0.60 9.34 -14.39
N LYS A 86 1.61 8.61 -14.89
CA LYS A 86 1.78 8.37 -16.33
C LYS A 86 0.57 7.63 -16.93
N PHE A 87 0.02 6.66 -16.20
CA PHE A 87 -1.11 5.86 -16.65
C PHE A 87 -2.43 6.64 -16.70
N VAL A 88 -2.70 7.48 -15.68
CA VAL A 88 -3.89 8.33 -15.62
C VAL A 88 -3.85 9.45 -16.66
N GLY A 89 -2.68 9.71 -17.27
CA GLY A 89 -2.54 10.71 -18.32
C GLY A 89 -2.65 12.12 -17.78
N ASP A 90 -2.21 12.36 -16.54
CA ASP A 90 -2.06 13.71 -15.98
C ASP A 90 -0.84 14.40 -16.61
N GLU A 91 -0.87 14.53 -17.94
CA GLU A 91 -0.23 15.59 -18.68
C GLU A 91 -1.17 16.81 -18.60
N SER A 92 -1.45 17.26 -17.37
CA SER A 92 -2.07 18.56 -17.14
C SER A 92 -0.93 19.58 -17.19
N PRO A 93 -0.68 20.28 -18.32
CA PRO A 93 0.12 21.49 -18.25
C PRO A 93 -0.58 22.48 -17.32
N ASP A 94 0.19 23.10 -16.42
CA ASP A 94 -0.20 24.27 -15.63
C ASP A 94 -0.98 25.33 -16.44
#